data_AF-A0A7S2Y6S7-F1
#
_entry.id   AF-A0A7S2Y6S7-F1
#
_cell.length_a   1.000
_cell.length_b   1.000
_cell.length_c   1.000
_cell.angle_alpha   90.00
_cell.angle_beta   90.00
_cell.angle_gamma   90.00
#
_symmetry.space_group_name_H-M   'P 1'
#
loop_
_entity.id
_entity.type
_entity.pdbx_description
1 polymer ?
#
loop_
_entity_poly.entity_id
_entity_poly.type
_entity_poly.pdbx_seq_one_letter_code
_entity_poly.pdbx_strand_id
1 'polypeptide(L)'
;SFWRTVVSSFLLSGRLRGGTWSSVASYWTVGCCGSAALGIPTTARSRISTPHPLMSSYSSSSSRGGGGGHRGSGRGRGEYYKNKYGGGGRGRGGGGGRGGRDHGGGRDSSRFVKSTGGSFADLQRLLERIDGKQYPAYHDLETAPNTGWVHSTMGYTLMVGRTQSDPFAPPTRCRVLLSASSVQLPANTFSTQTQCIAAGDFLLRRLYQACREEGADHSLRSTGNGGWSGPKGGDLQILAPTQHVLEQSAVQVSRQGDVMVQLTVGLPARGRSVLGQAAYEILDHVLSRLLQSAILNVPTADLEEHVKSVEDQLWLQSQLDDNGLVAFIRNGAILPRKSGVDDRPIPPQENPLPFQSPSSLEKSFVLPQTGVTVTGMGIPKGITLICGGGFHGKSTLLQALQWGVHGAKLPGDGREFCVTNPTAMKIRSEDGRSVQAVDISTFINNLPFDKDTTCFSTADASGSTSQASNIVEVCCCCCCCCCC
;
A
#
# COMPACT_ATOMS: atom_id res chain seq x y z
N SER A 1 14.56 8.76 -36.12
CA SER A 1 14.08 7.99 -37.29
C SER A 1 12.95 7.04 -36.88
N PHE A 2 13.22 6.06 -36.00
CA PHE A 2 12.24 5.08 -35.50
C PHE A 2 10.94 5.69 -34.91
N TRP A 3 11.05 6.69 -34.02
CA TRP A 3 9.89 7.39 -33.44
C TRP A 3 9.08 8.21 -34.46
N ARG A 4 9.71 8.75 -35.52
CA ARG A 4 9.00 9.53 -36.57
C ARG A 4 8.09 8.64 -37.42
N THR A 5 8.51 7.40 -37.69
CA THR A 5 7.72 6.44 -38.50
C THR A 5 6.52 5.90 -37.73
N VAL A 6 6.67 5.66 -36.42
CA VAL A 6 5.55 5.25 -35.55
C VAL A 6 4.50 6.36 -35.46
N VAL A 7 4.92 7.62 -35.26
CA VAL A 7 4.02 8.78 -35.11
C VAL A 7 3.25 9.13 -36.39
N SER A 8 3.84 8.91 -37.58
CA SER A 8 3.12 9.16 -38.83
C SER A 8 1.87 8.27 -38.98
N SER A 9 1.88 7.06 -38.40
CA SER A 9 0.70 6.18 -38.36
C SER A 9 -0.32 6.59 -37.28
N PHE A 10 0.11 7.28 -36.22
CA PHE A 10 -0.77 7.79 -35.15
C PHE A 10 -1.55 9.06 -35.54
N LEU A 11 -1.00 9.91 -36.43
CA LEU A 11 -1.67 11.14 -36.87
C LEU A 11 -2.60 10.94 -38.07
N LEU A 12 -2.36 9.92 -38.90
CA LEU A 12 -3.19 9.64 -40.09
C LEU A 12 -4.53 8.98 -39.77
N SER A 13 -4.72 8.42 -38.57
CA SER A 13 -6.03 7.92 -38.11
C SER A 13 -7.01 9.04 -37.71
N GLY A 14 -6.55 10.28 -37.60
CA GLY A 14 -7.38 11.46 -37.31
C GLY A 14 -8.01 12.14 -38.53
N ARG A 15 -7.87 11.58 -39.74
CA ARG A 15 -8.36 12.21 -40.98
C ARG A 15 -8.91 11.21 -42.00
N LEU A 16 -9.89 10.40 -41.59
CA LEU A 16 -10.78 9.71 -42.53
C LEU A 16 -12.23 10.15 -42.25
N ARG A 17 -12.83 10.79 -43.25
CA ARG A 17 -14.21 11.28 -43.25
C ARG A 17 -15.18 10.09 -43.19
N GLY A 18 -16.17 10.19 -42.31
CA GLY A 18 -17.47 9.54 -42.44
C GLY A 18 -17.51 8.02 -42.24
N GLY A 19 -17.65 7.58 -40.98
CA GLY A 19 -18.03 6.21 -40.66
C GLY A 19 -17.69 5.85 -39.21
N THR A 20 -18.70 5.73 -38.37
CA THR A 20 -18.57 5.32 -36.96
C THR A 20 -18.13 3.86 -36.85
N TRP A 21 -16.84 3.63 -36.53
CA TRP A 21 -16.33 2.37 -35.99
C TRP A 21 -15.40 2.69 -34.81
N SER A 22 -15.83 2.36 -33.60
CA SER A 22 -15.04 2.48 -32.38
C SER A 22 -14.05 1.30 -32.29
N SER A 23 -12.87 1.45 -32.88
CA SER A 23 -11.73 0.54 -32.64
C SER A 23 -10.84 1.13 -31.54
N VAL A 24 -10.83 0.50 -30.37
CA VAL A 24 -9.85 0.80 -29.32
C VAL A 24 -8.66 -0.11 -29.56
N ALA A 25 -7.58 0.46 -30.09
CA ALA A 25 -6.27 -0.17 -30.18
C ALA A 25 -5.44 0.21 -28.94
N SER A 26 -4.85 -0.79 -28.30
CA SER A 26 -3.84 -0.62 -27.24
C SER A 26 -2.47 -0.93 -27.84
N TYR A 27 -1.46 -0.12 -27.56
CA TYR A 27 -0.16 -0.14 -28.25
C TYR A 27 0.97 -0.47 -27.27
N TRP A 28 1.99 -1.21 -27.72
CA TRP A 28 3.20 -1.46 -26.93
C TRP A 28 4.42 -0.83 -27.60
N THR A 29 5.33 -0.24 -26.83
CA THR A 29 6.60 0.25 -27.37
C THR A 29 7.72 0.05 -26.37
N VAL A 30 8.84 -0.56 -26.81
CA VAL A 30 10.09 -0.66 -26.05
C VAL A 30 11.20 0.03 -26.83
N GLY A 31 11.88 0.98 -26.18
CA GLY A 31 13.16 1.53 -26.64
C GLY A 31 14.29 0.98 -25.78
N CYS A 32 15.31 0.37 -26.40
CA CYS A 32 16.55 0.03 -25.70
C CYS A 32 17.39 1.30 -25.49
N CYS A 33 17.74 1.63 -24.25
CA CYS A 33 18.91 2.46 -23.97
C CYS A 33 20.12 1.53 -23.84
N GLY A 34 20.98 1.50 -24.86
CA GLY A 34 22.23 0.75 -24.81
C GLY A 34 23.16 1.35 -23.75
N SER A 35 23.61 0.52 -22.81
CA SER A 35 24.67 0.87 -21.87
C SER A 35 25.99 0.98 -22.62
N ALA A 36 26.38 2.20 -23.00
CA ALA A 36 27.76 2.51 -23.35
C ALA A 36 28.54 2.73 -22.05
N ALA A 37 29.36 1.76 -21.68
CA ALA A 37 30.30 1.87 -20.57
C ALA A 37 31.32 2.97 -20.87
N LEU A 38 31.19 4.12 -20.23
CA LEU A 38 32.25 5.11 -20.11
C LEU A 38 32.85 4.99 -18.71
N GLY A 39 34.01 4.32 -18.65
CA GLY A 39 34.84 4.28 -17.46
C GLY A 39 35.41 5.66 -17.15
N ILE A 40 35.25 6.11 -15.90
CA ILE A 40 35.98 7.25 -15.33
C ILE A 40 36.48 6.81 -13.94
N PRO A 41 37.74 7.12 -13.57
CA PRO A 41 38.43 6.45 -12.48
C PRO A 41 38.08 6.98 -11.09
N THR A 42 38.19 6.08 -10.13
CA THR A 42 38.20 6.30 -8.69
C THR A 42 39.36 7.20 -8.26
N THR A 43 39.05 8.39 -7.72
CA THR A 43 39.69 8.99 -6.52
C THR A 43 39.24 10.45 -6.35
N ALA A 44 38.43 10.75 -5.33
CA ALA A 44 38.49 12.03 -4.61
C ALA A 44 37.67 11.96 -3.31
N ARG A 45 38.36 12.03 -2.17
CA ARG A 45 37.78 12.30 -0.86
C ARG A 45 37.26 13.75 -0.82
N SER A 46 36.03 13.98 -0.38
CA SER A 46 35.64 15.29 0.16
C SER A 46 34.63 15.17 1.31
N ARG A 47 35.16 15.54 2.47
CA ARG A 47 34.58 16.03 3.73
C ARG A 47 33.06 16.22 3.81
N ILE A 48 32.52 15.59 4.86
CA ILE A 48 31.22 15.81 5.48
C ILE A 48 31.17 17.23 6.07
N SER A 49 30.16 18.01 5.69
CA SER A 49 29.73 19.23 6.40
C SER A 49 28.24 19.14 6.71
N THR A 50 27.92 19.30 7.99
CA THR A 50 26.61 19.28 8.64
C THR A 50 25.61 20.31 8.08
N PRO A 51 24.29 20.03 8.05
CA PRO A 51 23.27 21.03 7.73
C PRO A 51 22.79 21.80 8.98
N HIS A 52 22.72 23.14 8.87
CA HIS A 52 21.99 24.02 9.79
C HIS A 52 20.53 24.24 9.31
N PRO A 53 19.58 24.53 10.22
CA PRO A 53 18.14 24.49 9.95
C PRO A 53 17.60 25.82 9.41
N LEU A 54 16.69 25.77 8.45
CA LEU A 54 15.94 26.95 7.99
C LEU A 54 14.52 26.97 8.57
N MET A 55 14.27 28.03 9.36
CA MET A 55 12.97 28.42 9.89
C MET A 55 12.11 29.10 8.82
N SER A 56 10.82 28.80 8.95
CA SER A 56 9.68 29.44 8.27
C SER A 56 9.49 30.90 8.71
N SER A 57 9.24 31.79 7.75
CA SER A 57 8.52 33.04 8.00
C SER A 57 7.78 33.49 6.73
N TYR A 58 6.46 33.25 6.69
CA TYR A 58 5.55 33.89 5.75
C TYR A 58 5.20 35.30 6.25
N SER A 59 5.41 36.30 5.40
CA SER A 59 4.91 37.65 5.58
C SER A 59 3.93 37.98 4.46
N SER A 60 2.78 38.50 4.87
CA SER A 60 1.65 38.92 4.06
C SER A 60 1.84 40.35 3.55
N SER A 61 1.54 40.60 2.28
CA SER A 61 1.24 41.95 1.79
C SER A 61 0.06 41.93 0.82
N SER A 62 -0.91 42.76 1.15
CA SER A 62 -2.18 43.07 0.50
C SER A 62 -2.06 43.92 -0.77
N SER A 63 -2.96 43.73 -1.74
CA SER A 63 -3.43 44.81 -2.62
C SER A 63 -4.82 44.53 -3.19
N ARG A 64 -5.57 45.63 -3.36
CA ARG A 64 -7.02 45.77 -3.55
C ARG A 64 -7.47 45.76 -5.01
N GLY A 65 -8.78 45.55 -5.20
CA GLY A 65 -9.61 46.02 -6.33
C GLY A 65 -9.92 44.92 -7.34
N GLY A 66 -11.14 44.69 -7.83
CA GLY A 66 -12.45 45.33 -7.78
C GLY A 66 -13.22 44.74 -8.97
N GLY A 67 -14.30 43.98 -8.78
CA GLY A 67 -15.66 44.47 -9.06
C GLY A 67 -16.40 43.54 -10.04
N GLY A 68 -17.68 43.29 -9.76
CA GLY A 68 -18.70 42.96 -10.78
C GLY A 68 -19.29 41.54 -10.80
N GLY A 69 -20.54 41.39 -10.34
CA GLY A 69 -21.57 40.73 -11.17
C GLY A 69 -22.13 39.34 -10.81
N HIS A 70 -23.10 39.33 -9.88
CA HIS A 70 -24.42 38.64 -9.98
C HIS A 70 -24.61 37.10 -9.84
N ARG A 71 -25.40 36.80 -8.78
CA ARG A 71 -26.52 35.83 -8.64
C ARG A 71 -26.24 34.32 -8.62
N GLY A 72 -26.49 33.71 -7.45
CA GLY A 72 -26.73 32.28 -7.29
C GLY A 72 -26.86 31.88 -5.82
N SER A 73 -28.09 31.81 -5.33
CA SER A 73 -28.49 31.44 -3.98
C SER A 73 -28.06 30.04 -3.54
N GLY A 74 -27.55 29.90 -2.31
CA GLY A 74 -27.34 28.60 -1.66
C GLY A 74 -26.87 28.73 -0.21
N ARG A 75 -27.79 29.06 0.71
CA ARG A 75 -27.65 28.81 2.16
C ARG A 75 -27.29 27.32 2.33
N GLY A 76 -26.36 26.87 3.16
CA GLY A 76 -25.93 27.33 4.47
C GLY A 76 -25.98 26.12 5.41
N ARG A 77 -24.82 25.52 5.71
CA ARG A 77 -24.65 24.55 6.80
C ARG A 77 -23.24 24.69 7.38
N GLY A 78 -23.01 25.78 8.11
CA GLY A 78 -21.77 26.03 8.85
C GLY A 78 -21.97 26.83 10.15
N GLU A 79 -23.21 27.20 10.50
CA GLU A 79 -23.48 28.15 11.59
C GLU A 79 -24.05 27.52 12.88
N TYR A 80 -24.01 26.21 13.06
CA TYR A 80 -24.47 25.61 14.32
C TYR A 80 -23.38 25.49 15.41
N TYR A 81 -22.09 25.57 15.07
CA TYR A 81 -21.00 25.31 16.03
C TYR A 81 -20.27 26.55 16.58
N LYS A 82 -20.53 27.75 16.05
CA LYS A 82 -19.88 28.98 16.53
C LYS A 82 -20.61 29.69 17.68
N ASN A 83 -21.90 29.45 17.87
CA ASN A 83 -22.71 30.17 18.86
C ASN A 83 -22.75 29.54 20.27
N LYS A 84 -22.04 28.43 20.54
CA LYS A 84 -22.07 27.80 21.87
C LYS A 84 -20.80 27.95 22.70
N TYR A 85 -19.65 28.33 22.12
CA TYR A 85 -18.37 28.34 22.86
C TYR A 85 -17.38 29.48 22.51
N GLY A 86 -17.83 30.56 21.88
CA GLY A 86 -16.97 31.69 21.49
C GLY A 86 -17.18 32.96 22.33
N GLY A 87 -16.51 33.03 23.48
CA GLY A 87 -15.89 34.21 24.12
C GLY A 87 -16.61 35.57 24.24
N GLY A 88 -16.56 36.14 25.45
CA GLY A 88 -16.53 37.60 25.65
C GLY A 88 -17.36 38.11 26.83
N GLY A 89 -16.68 38.59 27.87
CA GLY A 89 -17.29 39.00 29.14
C GLY A 89 -17.79 40.45 29.22
N ARG A 90 -18.36 40.78 30.39
CA ARG A 90 -18.22 42.01 31.23
C ARG A 90 -19.40 42.12 32.20
N GLY A 91 -19.14 42.32 33.50
CA GLY A 91 -20.20 42.70 34.46
C GLY A 91 -19.85 42.59 35.95
N ARG A 92 -19.24 43.65 36.48
CA ARG A 92 -19.08 44.11 37.89
C ARG A 92 -19.72 43.29 39.04
N GLY A 93 -18.90 43.03 40.06
CA GLY A 93 -19.32 42.84 41.45
C GLY A 93 -18.11 42.90 42.39
N GLY A 94 -18.00 43.98 43.17
CA GLY A 94 -16.90 44.21 44.12
C GLY A 94 -17.15 43.59 45.49
N GLY A 95 -16.07 43.32 46.22
CA GLY A 95 -16.09 42.92 47.62
C GLY A 95 -14.71 42.45 48.07
N GLY A 96 -14.00 43.29 48.82
CA GLY A 96 -12.65 43.01 49.32
C GLY A 96 -12.62 42.03 50.49
N GLY A 97 -11.49 41.34 50.64
CA GLY A 97 -11.16 40.51 51.80
C GLY A 97 -9.70 40.07 51.75
N ARG A 98 -8.94 40.40 52.81
CA ARG A 98 -7.50 40.13 53.01
C ARG A 98 -7.24 38.68 53.44
N GLY A 99 -6.03 38.19 53.18
CA GLY A 99 -5.44 36.95 53.74
C GLY A 99 -5.29 35.85 52.68
N GLY A 100 -4.21 35.10 52.54
CA GLY A 100 -2.96 34.95 53.27
C GLY A 100 -1.98 34.17 52.38
N ARG A 101 -0.73 34.10 52.83
CA ARG A 101 0.36 33.31 52.21
C ARG A 101 -0.02 31.83 52.15
N ASP A 102 0.30 31.11 51.08
CA ASP A 102 1.17 29.93 51.19
C ASP A 102 1.48 29.22 49.86
N HIS A 103 2.74 28.78 49.82
CA HIS A 103 3.36 27.63 49.17
C HIS A 103 3.25 27.40 47.65
N GLY A 104 4.45 27.38 47.07
CA GLY A 104 4.74 26.93 45.72
C GLY A 104 4.47 25.44 45.50
N GLY A 105 4.14 25.14 44.25
CA GLY A 105 4.12 23.81 43.69
C GLY A 105 4.45 23.96 42.22
N GLY A 106 5.75 23.98 41.91
CA GLY A 106 6.21 23.85 40.53
C GLY A 106 5.65 22.56 39.96
N ARG A 107 4.81 22.68 38.92
CA ARG A 107 4.39 21.54 38.12
C ARG A 107 5.62 21.03 37.40
N ASP A 108 6.21 19.99 37.96
CA ASP A 108 7.23 19.21 37.31
C ASP A 108 6.62 18.66 36.01
N SER A 109 7.18 19.12 34.90
CA SER A 109 6.83 18.63 33.58
C SER A 109 7.59 17.33 33.39
N SER A 110 7.18 16.29 34.12
CA SER A 110 7.70 14.95 33.94
C SER A 110 7.39 14.54 32.51
N ARG A 111 8.41 14.61 31.64
CA ARG A 111 8.40 13.99 30.32
C ARG A 111 7.89 12.57 30.53
N PHE A 112 6.77 12.21 29.91
CA PHE A 112 6.24 10.85 29.94
C PHE A 112 7.35 9.88 29.52
N VAL A 113 8.01 9.25 30.49
CA VAL A 113 8.95 8.17 30.24
C VAL A 113 8.09 7.00 29.82
N LYS A 114 8.17 6.64 28.53
CA LYS A 114 7.45 5.48 28.01
C LYS A 114 7.83 4.25 28.82
N SER A 115 6.84 3.42 29.13
CA SER A 115 7.08 2.16 29.82
C SER A 115 8.09 1.34 29.02
N THR A 116 8.98 0.63 29.73
CA THR A 116 9.82 -0.39 29.13
C THR A 116 9.08 -1.72 28.95
N GLY A 117 7.76 -1.74 29.15
CA GLY A 117 6.97 -2.96 29.18
C GLY A 117 7.19 -3.77 30.47
N GLY A 118 7.01 -5.08 30.39
CA GLY A 118 7.04 -5.99 31.54
C GLY A 118 6.54 -7.38 31.16
N SER A 119 6.22 -8.22 32.14
CA SER A 119 5.54 -9.49 31.88
C SER A 119 4.06 -9.27 31.53
N PHE A 120 3.40 -10.25 30.92
CA PHE A 120 1.94 -10.21 30.74
C PHE A 120 1.16 -10.16 32.07
N ALA A 121 1.73 -10.67 33.17
CA ALA A 121 1.15 -10.49 34.51
C ALA A 121 1.23 -9.03 35.00
N ASP A 122 2.27 -8.29 34.61
CA ASP A 122 2.35 -6.85 34.86
C ASP A 122 1.35 -6.07 33.99
N LEU A 123 1.16 -6.50 32.74
CA LEU A 123 0.14 -5.96 31.83
C LEU A 123 -1.27 -6.16 32.40
N GLN A 124 -1.58 -7.34 32.94
CA GLN A 124 -2.85 -7.62 33.60
C GLN A 124 -3.10 -6.66 34.76
N ARG A 125 -2.14 -6.59 35.70
CA ARG A 125 -2.21 -5.68 36.86
C ARG A 125 -2.36 -4.22 36.45
N LEU A 126 -1.70 -3.81 35.36
CA LEU A 126 -1.84 -2.48 34.80
C LEU A 126 -3.27 -2.24 34.31
N LEU A 127 -3.82 -3.15 33.52
CA LEU A 127 -5.16 -3.05 32.94
C LEU A 127 -6.27 -3.07 34.00
N GLU A 128 -6.13 -3.91 35.04
CA GLU A 128 -7.01 -3.91 36.22
C GLU A 128 -6.94 -2.55 36.95
N ARG A 129 -5.74 -1.96 37.09
CA ARG A 129 -5.54 -0.67 37.76
C ARG A 129 -6.13 0.51 36.99
N ILE A 130 -6.18 0.44 35.66
CA ILE A 130 -6.74 1.53 34.83
C ILE A 130 -8.21 1.32 34.46
N ASP A 131 -8.80 0.18 34.82
CA ASP A 131 -10.22 -0.10 34.58
C ASP A 131 -11.11 1.01 35.16
N GLY A 132 -12.11 1.43 34.39
CA GLY A 132 -13.03 2.51 34.74
C GLY A 132 -12.45 3.94 34.71
N LYS A 133 -11.12 4.12 34.61
CA LYS A 133 -10.48 5.45 34.52
C LYS A 133 -10.78 6.12 33.19
N GLN A 134 -10.45 7.42 33.11
CA GLN A 134 -10.55 8.18 31.86
C GLN A 134 -9.65 7.56 30.79
N TYR A 135 -10.14 7.56 29.56
CA TYR A 135 -9.53 6.93 28.39
C TYR A 135 -8.02 7.19 28.19
N PRO A 136 -7.47 8.40 28.45
CA PRO A 136 -6.02 8.63 28.35
C PRO A 136 -5.16 7.77 29.28
N ALA A 137 -5.74 7.08 30.27
CA ALA A 137 -5.02 6.11 31.09
C ALA A 137 -4.40 4.97 30.26
N TYR A 138 -4.90 4.72 29.04
CA TYR A 138 -4.25 3.79 28.11
C TYR A 138 -2.84 4.21 27.68
N HIS A 139 -2.42 5.47 27.86
CA HIS A 139 -1.04 5.89 27.61
C HIS A 139 -0.02 5.13 28.46
N ASP A 140 -0.45 4.55 29.60
CA ASP A 140 0.40 3.68 30.42
C ASP A 140 0.79 2.37 29.71
N LEU A 141 0.03 1.95 28.67
CA LEU A 141 0.35 0.77 27.86
C LEU A 141 1.53 1.02 26.90
N GLU A 142 1.79 2.28 26.54
CA GLU A 142 2.76 2.64 25.50
C GLU A 142 4.17 2.16 25.85
N THR A 143 4.84 1.58 24.86
CA THR A 143 6.17 1.01 25.03
C THR A 143 7.22 1.79 24.23
N ALA A 144 8.48 1.76 24.69
CA ALA A 144 9.58 2.23 23.86
C ALA A 144 9.79 1.31 22.64
N PRO A 145 10.40 1.80 21.53
CA PRO A 145 10.42 1.08 20.25
C PRO A 145 10.99 -0.35 20.26
N ASN A 146 11.87 -0.68 21.22
CA ASN A 146 12.57 -1.96 21.33
C ASN A 146 12.25 -2.70 22.64
N THR A 147 11.14 -2.33 23.29
CA THR A 147 10.69 -2.93 24.54
C THR A 147 9.22 -3.29 24.42
N GLY A 148 8.73 -4.23 25.23
CA GLY A 148 7.34 -4.64 25.14
C GLY A 148 6.87 -5.48 26.31
N TRP A 149 5.61 -5.87 26.24
CA TRP A 149 4.98 -6.82 27.16
C TRP A 149 5.32 -8.23 26.71
N VAL A 150 5.99 -9.01 27.56
CA VAL A 150 6.53 -10.33 27.22
C VAL A 150 5.59 -11.43 27.67
N HIS A 151 5.13 -12.24 26.72
CA HIS A 151 4.31 -13.41 26.97
C HIS A 151 5.20 -14.67 26.97
N SER A 152 5.83 -14.98 28.09
CA SER A 152 6.84 -16.05 28.20
C SER A 152 6.37 -17.42 27.73
N THR A 153 5.10 -17.78 27.99
CA THR A 153 4.55 -19.10 27.62
C THR A 153 4.38 -19.30 26.12
N MET A 154 4.03 -18.23 25.39
CA MET A 154 3.80 -18.25 23.94
C MET A 154 5.02 -17.75 23.16
N GLY A 155 6.03 -17.18 23.84
CA GLY A 155 7.29 -16.78 23.24
C GLY A 155 7.22 -15.52 22.36
N TYR A 156 6.28 -14.61 22.62
CA TYR A 156 6.17 -13.35 21.89
C TYR A 156 6.26 -12.11 22.77
N THR A 157 6.58 -10.97 22.14
CA THR A 157 6.61 -9.64 22.77
C THR A 157 5.64 -8.69 22.08
N LEU A 158 4.67 -8.17 22.82
CA LEU A 158 3.73 -7.15 22.38
C LEU A 158 4.30 -5.75 22.62
N MET A 159 4.56 -5.01 21.55
CA MET A 159 5.00 -3.62 21.57
C MET A 159 3.82 -2.71 21.22
N VAL A 160 3.36 -1.93 22.19
CA VAL A 160 2.26 -0.98 22.00
C VAL A 160 2.86 0.36 21.57
N GLY A 161 2.44 0.85 20.40
CA GLY A 161 2.80 2.17 19.90
C GLY A 161 2.07 3.28 20.66
N ARG A 162 1.86 4.43 20.01
CA ARG A 162 1.05 5.49 20.58
C ARG A 162 -0.40 5.03 20.67
N THR A 163 -1.01 5.10 21.85
CA THR A 163 -2.42 4.73 22.00
C THR A 163 -3.34 5.78 21.41
N GLN A 164 -4.49 5.34 20.90
CA GLN A 164 -5.50 6.24 20.37
C GLN A 164 -5.97 7.26 21.44
N SER A 165 -6.26 8.50 21.05
CA SER A 165 -6.56 9.60 22.00
C SER A 165 -7.96 9.50 22.63
N ASP A 166 -8.86 8.84 21.93
CA ASP A 166 -10.24 8.58 22.34
C ASP A 166 -10.76 7.33 21.59
N PRO A 167 -11.92 6.75 21.98
CA PRO A 167 -12.43 5.53 21.37
C PRO A 167 -12.86 5.65 19.89
N PHE A 168 -12.94 6.87 19.33
CA PHE A 168 -13.32 7.12 17.94
C PHE A 168 -12.13 7.53 17.06
N ALA A 169 -10.96 7.73 17.67
CA ALA A 169 -9.73 8.01 16.95
C ALA A 169 -9.24 6.76 16.18
N PRO A 170 -8.31 6.92 15.22
CA PRO A 170 -7.69 5.78 14.57
C PRO A 170 -7.11 4.79 15.60
N PRO A 171 -7.27 3.47 15.37
CA PRO A 171 -6.92 2.44 16.35
C PRO A 171 -5.43 2.41 16.70
N THR A 172 -5.15 1.95 17.91
CA THR A 172 -3.79 1.86 18.46
C THR A 172 -2.97 0.89 17.61
N ARG A 173 -1.79 1.32 17.14
CA ARG A 173 -0.88 0.44 16.40
C ARG A 173 -0.05 -0.40 17.36
N CYS A 174 -0.06 -1.71 17.17
CA CYS A 174 0.72 -2.66 17.92
C CYS A 174 1.65 -3.43 17.00
N ARG A 175 2.80 -3.84 17.53
CA ARG A 175 3.71 -4.77 16.89
C ARG A 175 3.87 -5.99 17.79
N VAL A 176 3.93 -7.18 17.20
CA VAL A 176 4.19 -8.41 17.92
C VAL A 176 5.43 -9.05 17.33
N LEU A 177 6.46 -9.24 18.15
CA LEU A 177 7.68 -9.93 17.77
C LEU A 177 7.64 -11.36 18.32
N LEU A 178 7.74 -12.33 17.42
CA LEU A 178 7.90 -13.75 17.75
C LEU A 178 9.32 -14.18 17.35
N SER A 179 10.01 -14.85 18.28
CA SER A 179 11.36 -15.33 18.02
C SER A 179 11.39 -16.54 17.08
N ALA A 180 12.47 -16.72 16.33
CA ALA A 180 12.68 -17.88 15.48
C ALA A 180 12.51 -19.21 16.24
N SER A 181 12.96 -19.27 17.50
CA SER A 181 12.80 -20.46 18.36
C SER A 181 11.35 -20.79 18.70
N SER A 182 10.47 -19.80 18.69
CA SER A 182 9.03 -19.97 18.96
C SER A 182 8.26 -20.35 17.70
N VAL A 183 8.58 -19.72 16.56
CA VAL A 183 7.84 -19.96 15.30
C VAL A 183 8.32 -21.21 14.58
N GLN A 184 9.63 -21.51 14.64
CA GLN A 184 10.22 -22.73 14.07
C GLN A 184 9.90 -22.93 12.57
N LEU A 185 9.98 -21.85 11.80
CA LEU A 185 9.84 -21.95 10.34
C LEU A 185 10.92 -22.87 9.75
N PRO A 186 10.64 -23.60 8.66
CA PRO A 186 11.65 -24.32 7.91
C PRO A 186 12.71 -23.38 7.33
N ALA A 187 14.00 -23.71 7.43
CA ALA A 187 15.09 -22.81 7.04
C ALA A 187 15.06 -22.40 5.54
N ASN A 188 14.52 -23.26 4.68
CA ASN A 188 14.30 -23.01 3.25
C ASN A 188 13.17 -22.02 2.96
N THR A 189 12.43 -21.52 3.97
CA THR A 189 11.35 -20.54 3.77
C THR A 189 11.72 -19.11 4.19
N PHE A 190 12.96 -18.87 4.63
CA PHE A 190 13.42 -17.51 4.99
C PHE A 190 14.92 -17.27 4.77
N SER A 191 15.60 -18.16 4.05
CA SER A 191 17.04 -18.01 3.77
C SER A 191 17.33 -16.90 2.76
N THR A 192 16.41 -16.61 1.84
CA THR A 192 16.51 -15.53 0.82
C THR A 192 15.48 -14.41 1.05
N GLN A 193 15.66 -13.24 0.42
CA GLN A 193 14.71 -12.11 0.59
C GLN A 193 13.35 -12.49 0.03
N THR A 194 13.36 -13.14 -1.13
CA THR A 194 12.17 -13.69 -1.79
C THR A 194 11.42 -14.63 -0.87
N GLN A 195 12.14 -15.54 -0.21
CA GLN A 195 11.55 -16.47 0.75
C GLN A 195 10.95 -15.74 1.96
N CYS A 196 11.65 -14.76 2.54
CA CYS A 196 11.10 -13.93 3.61
C CYS A 196 9.81 -13.22 3.21
N ILE A 197 9.75 -12.66 2.00
CA ILE A 197 8.56 -11.97 1.47
C ILE A 197 7.41 -12.98 1.28
N ALA A 198 7.68 -14.12 0.65
CA ALA A 198 6.67 -15.17 0.42
C ALA A 198 6.14 -15.76 1.73
N ALA A 199 7.02 -16.04 2.70
CA ALA A 199 6.62 -16.51 4.03
C ALA A 199 5.81 -15.44 4.77
N GLY A 200 6.21 -14.17 4.69
CA GLY A 200 5.45 -13.06 5.27
C GLY A 200 4.04 -12.93 4.68
N ASP A 201 3.90 -13.03 3.35
CA ASP A 201 2.61 -13.03 2.66
C ASP A 201 1.73 -14.22 3.09
N PHE A 202 2.29 -15.42 3.13
CA PHE A 202 1.59 -16.62 3.59
C PHE A 202 1.06 -16.47 5.02
N LEU A 203 1.91 -16.03 5.94
CA LEU A 203 1.54 -15.81 7.35
C LEU A 203 0.51 -14.68 7.50
N LEU A 204 0.61 -13.61 6.72
CA LEU A 204 -0.39 -12.54 6.71
C LEU A 204 -1.77 -13.06 6.28
N ARG A 205 -1.83 -13.90 5.24
CA ARG A 205 -3.10 -14.49 4.77
C ARG A 205 -3.75 -15.35 5.83
N ARG A 206 -2.96 -16.20 6.50
CA ARG A 206 -3.44 -17.02 7.60
C ARG A 206 -3.92 -16.17 8.78
N LEU A 207 -3.16 -15.14 9.14
CA LEU A 207 -3.52 -14.24 10.24
C LEU A 207 -4.80 -13.47 9.95
N TYR A 208 -4.95 -12.95 8.73
CA TYR A 208 -6.17 -12.28 8.29
C TYR A 208 -7.37 -13.23 8.31
N GLN A 209 -7.22 -14.47 7.82
CA GLN A 209 -8.28 -15.48 7.85
C GLN A 209 -8.68 -15.85 9.28
N ALA A 210 -7.70 -16.16 10.14
CA ALA A 210 -7.94 -16.49 11.55
C ALA A 210 -8.67 -15.35 12.28
N CYS A 211 -8.28 -14.09 12.01
CA CYS A 211 -8.94 -12.91 12.57
C CYS A 211 -10.43 -12.86 12.25
N ARG A 212 -10.80 -13.21 11.00
CA ARG A 212 -12.20 -13.21 10.55
C ARG A 212 -13.00 -14.40 11.08
N GLU A 213 -12.39 -15.58 11.14
CA GLU A 213 -13.04 -16.80 11.65
C GLU A 213 -13.31 -16.68 13.16
N GLU A 214 -12.38 -16.08 13.90
CA GLU A 214 -12.56 -15.77 15.33
C GLU A 214 -13.54 -14.61 15.58
N GLY A 215 -13.84 -13.81 14.54
CA GLY A 215 -14.67 -12.61 14.64
C GLY A 215 -14.00 -11.49 15.42
N ALA A 216 -12.67 -11.51 15.51
CA ALA A 216 -11.85 -10.54 16.25
C ALA A 216 -11.84 -9.16 15.58
N ASP A 217 -12.22 -9.08 14.31
CA ASP A 217 -12.40 -7.84 13.54
C ASP A 217 -13.72 -7.12 13.86
N HIS A 218 -14.58 -7.71 14.70
CA HIS A 218 -15.79 -7.07 15.18
C HIS A 218 -15.54 -6.30 16.48
N SER A 219 -15.92 -5.02 16.51
CA SER A 219 -15.99 -4.25 17.75
C SER A 219 -16.94 -4.94 18.73
N LEU A 220 -16.63 -4.85 20.03
CA LEU A 220 -17.53 -5.19 21.12
C LEU A 220 -18.91 -4.62 20.82
N ARG A 221 -19.87 -5.53 20.59
CA ARG A 221 -21.26 -5.15 20.33
C ARG A 221 -21.88 -4.71 21.64
N SER A 222 -22.56 -3.57 21.63
CA SER A 222 -23.55 -3.30 22.67
C SER A 222 -24.63 -4.36 22.52
N THR A 223 -24.72 -5.32 23.44
CA THR A 223 -25.82 -6.27 23.51
C THR A 223 -27.12 -5.49 23.82
N GLY A 224 -27.83 -5.04 22.78
CA GLY A 224 -29.08 -4.27 22.87
C GLY A 224 -29.12 -3.03 21.97
N ASN A 225 -30.22 -2.25 22.02
CA ASN A 225 -30.38 -0.93 21.39
C ASN A 225 -29.32 0.06 21.92
N GLY A 226 -28.09 -0.03 21.43
CA GLY A 226 -26.93 0.68 21.95
C GLY A 226 -26.93 2.16 21.56
N GLY A 227 -27.25 3.03 22.51
CA GLY A 227 -27.00 4.47 22.40
C GLY A 227 -25.51 4.80 22.30
N TRP A 228 -25.17 6.07 22.05
CA TRP A 228 -23.80 6.55 21.85
C TRP A 228 -22.78 6.12 22.94
N SER A 229 -23.26 5.82 24.15
CA SER A 229 -22.50 5.48 25.36
C SER A 229 -22.26 3.97 25.60
N GLY A 230 -22.69 3.09 24.70
CA GLY A 230 -22.43 1.64 24.83
C GLY A 230 -20.94 1.27 24.74
N PRO A 231 -20.56 0.05 25.14
CA PRO A 231 -19.21 -0.48 24.91
C PRO A 231 -18.85 -0.41 23.42
N LYS A 232 -17.63 0.02 23.12
CA LYS A 232 -17.07 0.15 21.76
C LYS A 232 -15.60 -0.22 21.75
N GLY A 233 -15.08 -0.47 20.56
CA GLY A 233 -13.72 -0.94 20.35
C GLY A 233 -13.62 -2.43 20.66
N GLY A 234 -12.40 -2.88 20.83
CA GLY A 234 -12.04 -4.26 21.05
C GLY A 234 -11.81 -5.07 19.78
N ASP A 235 -11.95 -4.43 18.62
CA ASP A 235 -11.59 -5.01 17.34
C ASP A 235 -10.07 -5.04 17.14
N LEU A 236 -9.59 -6.15 16.59
CA LEU A 236 -8.26 -6.31 16.04
C LEU A 236 -8.35 -6.18 14.52
N GLN A 237 -7.57 -5.30 13.92
CA GLN A 237 -7.54 -5.16 12.47
C GLN A 237 -6.18 -5.58 11.92
N ILE A 238 -6.24 -6.53 10.99
CA ILE A 238 -5.12 -7.04 10.20
C ILE A 238 -5.25 -6.49 8.79
N LEU A 239 -4.12 -6.14 8.17
CA LEU A 239 -4.11 -5.72 6.76
C LEU A 239 -4.69 -6.83 5.88
N ALA A 240 -5.70 -6.50 5.08
CA ALA A 240 -6.26 -7.45 4.14
C ALA A 240 -5.24 -7.75 3.03
N PRO A 241 -4.87 -9.03 2.80
CA PRO A 241 -3.94 -9.38 1.74
C PRO A 241 -4.57 -9.16 0.36
N THR A 242 -3.74 -8.82 -0.62
CA THR A 242 -4.18 -8.72 -2.03
C THR A 242 -3.93 -10.05 -2.75
N GLN A 243 -4.26 -10.14 -4.04
CA GLN A 243 -3.87 -11.29 -4.87
C GLN A 243 -2.38 -11.31 -5.26
N HIS A 244 -1.65 -10.23 -4.94
CA HIS A 244 -0.23 -10.08 -5.23
C HIS A 244 0.59 -10.41 -4.00
N VAL A 245 1.73 -11.07 -4.21
CA VAL A 245 2.73 -11.31 -3.17
C VAL A 245 3.68 -10.13 -3.17
N LEU A 246 3.62 -9.32 -2.11
CA LEU A 246 4.36 -8.07 -1.98
C LEU A 246 5.12 -8.06 -0.66
N GLU A 247 6.25 -7.36 -0.62
CA GLU A 247 6.87 -7.03 0.66
C GLU A 247 5.96 -6.05 1.42
N GLN A 248 5.49 -6.47 2.59
CA GLN A 248 4.57 -5.70 3.40
C GLN A 248 5.08 -5.58 4.83
N SER A 249 4.85 -4.42 5.46
CA SER A 249 5.20 -4.21 6.87
C SER A 249 4.25 -4.93 7.83
N ALA A 250 3.10 -5.42 7.37
CA ALA A 250 2.08 -6.04 8.20
C ALA A 250 2.56 -7.38 8.80
N VAL A 251 3.29 -8.19 8.03
CA VAL A 251 4.00 -9.36 8.53
C VAL A 251 5.35 -9.43 7.84
N GLN A 252 6.43 -9.41 8.63
CA GLN A 252 7.80 -9.48 8.14
C GLN A 252 8.48 -10.70 8.75
N VAL A 253 9.14 -11.49 7.91
CA VAL A 253 10.00 -12.59 8.34
C VAL A 253 11.45 -12.17 8.14
N SER A 254 12.28 -12.31 9.16
CA SER A 254 13.72 -12.01 9.08
C SER A 254 14.51 -13.18 8.47
N ARG A 255 15.76 -12.93 8.08
CA ARG A 255 16.69 -13.98 7.63
C ARG A 255 17.09 -14.96 8.74
N GLN A 256 16.74 -14.64 9.99
CA GLN A 256 16.97 -15.48 11.16
C GLN A 256 15.73 -16.31 11.52
N GLY A 257 14.57 -16.08 10.87
CA GLY A 257 13.31 -16.75 11.16
C GLY A 257 12.42 -16.05 12.18
N ASP A 258 12.84 -14.91 12.73
CA ASP A 258 11.96 -14.07 13.57
C ASP A 258 10.80 -13.51 12.75
N VAL A 259 9.61 -13.45 13.36
CA VAL A 259 8.40 -12.93 12.72
C VAL A 259 7.92 -11.68 13.45
N MET A 260 7.77 -10.58 12.70
CA MET A 260 7.20 -9.33 13.18
C MET A 260 5.82 -9.13 12.56
N VAL A 261 4.79 -9.03 13.40
CA VAL A 261 3.42 -8.73 13.00
C VAL A 261 3.09 -7.29 13.38
N GLN A 262 2.41 -6.56 12.51
CA GLN A 262 1.85 -5.24 12.79
C GLN A 262 0.34 -5.30 12.61
N LEU A 263 -0.38 -4.88 13.66
CA LEU A 263 -1.83 -4.87 13.70
C LEU A 263 -2.33 -3.60 14.40
N THR A 264 -3.62 -3.32 14.29
CA THR A 264 -4.25 -2.29 15.09
C THR A 264 -5.25 -2.89 16.08
N VAL A 265 -5.37 -2.24 17.24
CA VAL A 265 -6.29 -2.60 18.31
C VAL A 265 -7.17 -1.40 18.60
N GLY A 266 -8.48 -1.54 18.41
CA GLY A 266 -9.44 -0.64 19.02
C GLY A 266 -9.41 -0.87 20.52
N LEU A 267 -8.83 0.02 21.32
CA LEU A 267 -8.82 -0.17 22.76
C LEU A 267 -10.24 0.03 23.33
N PRO A 268 -10.78 -0.93 24.10
CA PRO A 268 -12.19 -0.95 24.44
C PRO A 268 -12.54 0.11 25.49
N ALA A 269 -13.73 0.69 25.35
CA ALA A 269 -14.22 1.70 26.28
C ALA A 269 -15.75 1.72 26.35
N ARG A 270 -16.25 2.21 27.49
CA ARG A 270 -17.66 2.60 27.68
C ARG A 270 -17.73 4.11 27.80
N GLY A 271 -18.17 4.79 26.73
CA GLY A 271 -18.12 6.25 26.66
C GLY A 271 -16.67 6.75 26.64
N ARG A 272 -16.18 7.32 27.75
CA ARG A 272 -14.77 7.74 27.92
C ARG A 272 -14.05 6.98 29.04
N SER A 273 -14.68 5.95 29.58
CA SER A 273 -14.09 5.09 30.61
C SER A 273 -13.45 3.87 29.97
N VAL A 274 -12.23 3.57 30.38
CA VAL A 274 -11.47 2.36 30.02
C VAL A 274 -12.24 1.11 30.43
N LEU A 275 -12.24 0.09 29.57
CA LEU A 275 -12.66 -1.28 29.89
C LEU A 275 -11.42 -2.17 29.97
N GLY A 276 -10.70 -2.09 31.09
CA GLY A 276 -9.41 -2.73 31.32
C GLY A 276 -9.48 -4.25 31.24
N GLN A 277 -10.50 -4.86 31.84
CA GLN A 277 -10.69 -6.31 31.76
C GLN A 277 -10.92 -6.79 30.32
N ALA A 278 -11.73 -6.06 29.54
CA ALA A 278 -11.94 -6.38 28.13
C ALA A 278 -10.65 -6.18 27.32
N ALA A 279 -9.89 -5.11 27.61
CA ALA A 279 -8.61 -4.88 26.94
C ALA A 279 -7.63 -6.03 27.20
N TYR A 280 -7.59 -6.57 28.42
CA TYR A 280 -6.75 -7.72 28.75
C TYR A 280 -7.20 -8.97 28.00
N GLU A 281 -8.50 -9.27 27.97
CA GLU A 281 -9.07 -10.38 27.18
C GLU A 281 -8.63 -10.32 25.71
N ILE A 282 -8.65 -9.13 25.11
CA ILE A 282 -8.27 -8.94 23.70
C ILE A 282 -6.76 -9.08 23.49
N LEU A 283 -5.95 -8.45 24.34
CA LEU A 283 -4.49 -8.43 24.20
C LEU A 283 -3.83 -9.74 24.61
N ASP A 284 -4.46 -10.51 25.50
CA ASP A 284 -3.98 -11.82 25.95
C ASP A 284 -4.67 -12.96 25.21
N HIS A 285 -5.95 -13.20 25.46
CA HIS A 285 -6.63 -14.40 24.95
C HIS A 285 -6.89 -14.35 23.44
N VAL A 286 -7.52 -13.29 22.92
CA VAL A 286 -7.83 -13.19 21.48
C VAL A 286 -6.54 -13.13 20.67
N LEU A 287 -5.63 -12.22 21.00
CA LEU A 287 -4.36 -12.09 20.28
C LEU A 287 -3.54 -13.39 20.31
N SER A 288 -3.42 -14.06 21.46
CA SER A 288 -2.66 -15.30 21.56
C SER A 288 -3.29 -16.43 20.73
N ARG A 289 -4.62 -16.55 20.67
CA ARG A 289 -5.29 -17.53 19.80
C ARG A 289 -5.05 -17.27 18.31
N LEU A 290 -5.08 -16.01 17.90
CA LEU A 290 -4.75 -15.61 16.52
C LEU A 290 -3.31 -15.98 16.16
N LEU A 291 -2.35 -15.63 17.02
CA LEU A 291 -0.94 -15.95 16.79
C LEU A 291 -0.69 -17.46 16.80
N GLN A 292 -1.35 -18.19 17.71
CA GLN A 292 -1.23 -19.64 17.80
C GLN A 292 -1.71 -20.33 16.52
N SER A 293 -2.90 -19.96 16.05
CA SER A 293 -3.51 -20.58 14.87
C SER A 293 -2.80 -20.20 13.57
N ALA A 294 -2.44 -18.92 13.41
CA ALA A 294 -1.93 -18.40 12.16
C ALA A 294 -0.41 -18.52 11.98
N ILE A 295 0.36 -18.42 13.07
CA ILE A 295 1.83 -18.29 13.03
C ILE A 295 2.54 -19.45 13.71
N LEU A 296 2.19 -19.77 14.97
CA LEU A 296 2.91 -20.80 15.73
C LEU A 296 2.57 -22.22 15.25
N ASN A 297 1.34 -22.48 14.79
CA ASN A 297 0.93 -23.76 14.22
C ASN A 297 0.84 -23.65 12.68
N VAL A 298 1.95 -23.34 12.02
CA VAL A 298 2.00 -23.23 10.57
C VAL A 298 2.06 -24.60 9.89
N PRO A 299 1.18 -24.90 8.90
CA PRO A 299 1.34 -26.09 8.06
C PRO A 299 2.57 -25.88 7.17
N THR A 300 3.68 -26.52 7.55
CA THR A 300 4.97 -26.32 6.89
C THR A 300 4.96 -26.72 5.43
N ALA A 301 4.20 -27.76 5.06
CA ALA A 301 4.05 -28.20 3.67
C ALA A 301 3.42 -27.11 2.78
N ASP A 302 2.30 -26.52 3.22
CA ASP A 302 1.60 -25.46 2.47
C ASP A 302 2.46 -24.19 2.37
N LEU A 303 3.19 -23.86 3.44
CA LEU A 303 4.14 -22.74 3.45
C LEU A 303 5.25 -22.96 2.42
N GLU A 304 5.87 -24.15 2.41
CA GLU A 304 6.93 -24.47 1.46
C GLU A 304 6.42 -24.46 0.01
N GLU A 305 5.22 -24.99 -0.25
CA GLU A 305 4.61 -24.94 -1.58
C GLU A 305 4.36 -23.50 -2.04
N HIS A 306 3.84 -22.65 -1.16
CA HIS A 306 3.63 -21.24 -1.44
C HIS A 306 4.96 -20.54 -1.78
N VAL A 307 5.99 -20.74 -0.96
CA VAL A 307 7.33 -20.16 -1.18
C VAL A 307 7.93 -20.62 -2.51
N LYS A 308 7.91 -21.93 -2.80
CA LYS A 308 8.41 -22.49 -4.06
C LYS A 308 7.69 -21.89 -5.27
N SER A 309 6.36 -21.73 -5.19
CA SER A 309 5.58 -21.12 -6.27
C SER A 309 5.97 -19.67 -6.52
N VAL A 310 6.19 -18.88 -5.47
CA VAL A 310 6.63 -17.48 -5.59
C VAL A 310 8.04 -17.39 -6.18
N GLU A 311 8.96 -18.24 -5.73
CA GLU A 311 10.32 -18.30 -6.27
C GLU A 311 10.32 -18.68 -7.75
N ASP A 312 9.53 -19.67 -8.17
CA ASP A 312 9.41 -20.06 -9.57
C ASP A 312 8.81 -18.96 -10.45
N GLN A 313 7.82 -18.21 -9.94
CA GLN A 313 7.23 -17.08 -10.66
C GLN A 313 8.25 -15.94 -10.87
N LEU A 314 9.00 -15.58 -9.82
CA LEU A 314 10.02 -14.53 -9.91
C LEU A 314 11.23 -14.97 -10.74
N TRP A 315 11.61 -16.25 -10.64
CA TRP A 315 12.60 -16.83 -11.52
C TRP A 315 12.16 -16.70 -12.98
N LEU A 316 10.93 -17.10 -13.32
CA LEU A 316 10.41 -16.97 -14.68
C LEU A 316 10.41 -15.51 -15.17
N GLN A 317 10.05 -14.56 -14.30
CA GLN A 317 10.14 -13.13 -14.63
C GLN A 317 11.59 -12.71 -14.93
N SER A 318 12.57 -13.21 -14.17
CA SER A 318 13.99 -12.93 -14.41
C SER A 318 14.50 -13.49 -15.75
N GLN A 319 13.89 -14.57 -16.26
CA GLN A 319 14.28 -15.19 -17.52
C GLN A 319 13.78 -14.41 -18.76
N LEU A 320 12.90 -13.43 -18.60
CA LEU A 320 12.30 -12.72 -19.73
C LEU A 320 13.36 -12.06 -20.61
N ASP A 321 14.28 -11.30 -20.01
CA ASP A 321 15.26 -10.52 -20.77
C ASP A 321 16.26 -11.39 -21.54
N ASP A 322 16.76 -12.45 -20.91
CA ASP A 322 17.69 -13.43 -21.48
C ASP A 322 17.08 -14.19 -22.67
N ASN A 323 15.75 -14.32 -22.69
CA ASN A 323 15.01 -14.97 -23.76
C ASN A 323 14.44 -13.98 -24.79
N GLY A 324 14.83 -12.69 -24.70
CA GLY A 324 14.34 -11.66 -25.62
C GLY A 324 12.85 -11.35 -25.50
N LEU A 325 12.26 -11.63 -24.33
CA LEU A 325 10.85 -11.43 -24.02
C LEU A 325 10.65 -10.17 -23.15
N VAL A 326 9.44 -9.60 -23.22
CA VAL A 326 8.96 -8.55 -22.30
C VAL A 326 7.87 -9.05 -21.38
N ALA A 327 7.22 -10.16 -21.72
CA ALA A 327 6.23 -10.81 -20.88
C ALA A 327 6.05 -12.28 -21.25
N PHE A 328 5.48 -13.05 -20.33
CA PHE A 328 5.08 -14.43 -20.52
C PHE A 328 3.73 -14.70 -19.87
N ILE A 329 2.87 -15.47 -20.53
CA ILE A 329 1.55 -15.87 -20.03
C ILE A 329 1.38 -17.37 -20.19
N ARG A 330 1.29 -18.09 -19.07
CA ARG A 330 1.11 -19.55 -19.07
C ARG A 330 -0.20 -19.98 -19.74
N ASN A 331 -0.16 -21.06 -20.52
CA ASN A 331 -1.36 -21.74 -21.00
C ASN A 331 -2.21 -22.20 -19.80
N GLY A 332 -3.54 -22.15 -19.93
CA GLY A 332 -4.48 -22.44 -18.86
C GLY A 332 -4.71 -21.28 -17.88
N ALA A 333 -4.05 -20.13 -18.02
CA ALA A 333 -4.26 -18.98 -17.14
C ALA A 333 -5.70 -18.44 -17.21
N ILE A 334 -6.25 -18.05 -16.06
CA ILE A 334 -7.57 -17.41 -15.94
C ILE A 334 -7.35 -15.91 -15.72
N LEU A 335 -7.38 -15.15 -16.82
CA LEU A 335 -7.14 -13.72 -16.82
C LEU A 335 -8.33 -12.87 -16.33
N PRO A 336 -9.60 -13.21 -16.66
CA PRO A 336 -10.76 -12.45 -16.18
C PRO A 336 -10.91 -12.48 -14.65
N ARG A 337 -11.29 -11.34 -14.07
CA ARG A 337 -11.51 -11.20 -12.63
C ARG A 337 -13.00 -11.31 -12.32
N LYS A 338 -13.32 -11.64 -11.07
CA LYS A 338 -14.69 -11.83 -10.59
C LYS A 338 -15.57 -10.60 -10.81
N SER A 339 -15.03 -9.40 -10.60
CA SER A 339 -15.72 -8.15 -10.95
C SER A 339 -14.73 -6.98 -11.05
N GLY A 340 -15.20 -5.79 -11.43
CA GLY A 340 -14.37 -4.57 -11.45
C GLY A 340 -13.86 -4.11 -10.07
N VAL A 341 -14.40 -4.66 -8.97
CA VAL A 341 -14.03 -4.32 -7.59
C VAL A 341 -13.46 -5.49 -6.79
N ASP A 342 -13.41 -6.69 -7.39
CA ASP A 342 -12.92 -7.92 -6.76
C ASP A 342 -11.88 -8.55 -7.67
N ASP A 343 -10.61 -8.42 -7.28
CA ASP A 343 -9.48 -8.89 -8.08
C ASP A 343 -9.28 -10.40 -7.99
N ARG A 344 -10.15 -11.19 -7.36
CA ARG A 344 -10.09 -12.67 -7.43
C ARG A 344 -10.43 -13.18 -8.84
N PRO A 345 -9.97 -14.39 -9.24
CA PRO A 345 -10.35 -14.93 -10.54
C PRO A 345 -11.85 -15.14 -10.60
N ILE A 346 -12.40 -15.07 -11.81
CA ILE A 346 -13.79 -15.46 -12.03
C ILE A 346 -13.98 -16.93 -11.58
N PRO A 347 -15.06 -17.25 -10.84
CA PRO A 347 -15.25 -18.59 -10.29
C PRO A 347 -15.36 -19.66 -11.39
N PRO A 348 -14.89 -20.91 -11.16
CA PRO A 348 -14.99 -22.00 -12.12
C PRO A 348 -16.43 -22.28 -12.60
N GLN A 349 -17.43 -22.01 -11.76
CA GLN A 349 -18.84 -22.19 -12.06
C GLN A 349 -19.35 -21.28 -13.20
N GLU A 350 -18.66 -20.18 -13.46
CA GLU A 350 -18.95 -19.27 -14.57
C GLU A 350 -18.22 -19.67 -15.87
N ASN A 351 -17.53 -20.82 -15.86
CA ASN A 351 -16.84 -21.43 -17.00
C ASN A 351 -15.91 -20.46 -17.76
N PRO A 352 -14.88 -19.89 -17.09
CA PRO A 352 -13.93 -19.02 -17.77
C PRO A 352 -13.18 -19.75 -18.87
N LEU A 353 -12.99 -19.05 -19.99
CA LEU A 353 -12.12 -19.53 -21.06
C LEU A 353 -10.64 -19.42 -20.62
N PRO A 354 -9.91 -20.54 -20.47
CA PRO A 354 -8.50 -20.49 -20.13
C PRO A 354 -7.68 -19.93 -21.30
N PHE A 355 -6.64 -19.17 -20.97
CA PHE A 355 -5.74 -18.61 -21.97
C PHE A 355 -4.97 -19.73 -22.70
N GLN A 356 -4.85 -19.63 -24.02
CA GLN A 356 -4.05 -20.55 -24.83
C GLN A 356 -3.17 -19.76 -25.79
N SER A 357 -1.87 -20.04 -25.77
CA SER A 357 -0.90 -19.43 -26.67
C SER A 357 -1.12 -19.87 -28.12
N PRO A 358 -0.98 -18.97 -29.11
CA PRO A 358 -0.74 -19.39 -30.47
C PRO A 358 0.62 -20.09 -30.58
N SER A 359 0.72 -21.09 -31.46
CA SER A 359 1.93 -21.90 -31.64
C SER A 359 3.16 -21.07 -32.05
N SER A 360 2.97 -19.97 -32.77
CA SER A 360 4.04 -19.08 -33.21
C SER A 360 4.70 -18.27 -32.09
N LEU A 361 4.04 -18.09 -30.95
CA LEU A 361 4.56 -17.37 -29.79
C LEU A 361 4.77 -18.29 -28.58
N GLU A 362 4.60 -19.59 -28.75
CA GLU A 362 4.69 -20.54 -27.65
C GLU A 362 6.14 -20.72 -27.20
N LYS A 363 6.34 -20.69 -25.88
CA LYS A 363 7.62 -20.89 -25.19
C LYS A 363 7.40 -21.78 -23.98
N SER A 364 8.43 -22.56 -23.63
CA SER A 364 8.41 -23.46 -22.49
C SER A 364 9.61 -23.21 -21.59
N PHE A 365 9.38 -23.28 -20.28
CA PHE A 365 10.39 -23.10 -19.25
C PHE A 365 10.28 -24.21 -18.21
N VAL A 366 11.42 -24.76 -17.79
CA VAL A 366 11.48 -25.72 -16.67
C VAL A 366 11.70 -24.93 -15.39
N LEU A 367 10.75 -25.02 -14.47
CA LEU A 367 10.78 -24.28 -13.22
C LEU A 367 11.79 -24.92 -12.24
N PRO A 368 12.69 -24.14 -11.61
CA PRO A 368 13.78 -24.70 -10.80
C PRO A 368 13.32 -25.29 -9.47
N GLN A 369 12.30 -24.75 -8.81
CA GLN A 369 11.88 -25.23 -7.48
C GLN A 369 10.92 -26.42 -7.57
N THR A 370 9.96 -26.36 -8.48
CA THR A 370 8.96 -27.41 -8.65
C THR A 370 9.36 -28.48 -9.68
N GLY A 371 10.33 -28.21 -10.56
CA GLY A 371 10.70 -29.08 -11.67
C GLY A 371 9.65 -29.18 -12.79
N VAL A 372 8.53 -28.46 -12.63
CA VAL A 372 7.41 -28.49 -13.59
C VAL A 372 7.78 -27.67 -14.82
N THR A 373 7.45 -28.17 -16.01
CA THR A 373 7.56 -27.37 -17.24
C THR A 373 6.29 -26.55 -17.42
N VAL A 374 6.45 -25.23 -17.56
CA VAL A 374 5.36 -24.31 -17.92
C VAL A 374 5.48 -23.91 -19.38
N THR A 375 4.38 -24.02 -20.12
CA THR A 375 4.29 -23.62 -21.53
C THR A 375 3.26 -22.51 -21.67
N GLY A 376 3.53 -21.52 -22.52
CA GLY A 376 2.69 -20.34 -22.66
C GLY A 376 3.16 -19.38 -23.75
N MET A 377 2.49 -18.23 -23.84
CA MET A 377 2.80 -17.20 -24.82
C MET A 377 3.96 -16.33 -24.32
N GLY A 378 5.08 -16.33 -25.03
CA GLY A 378 6.17 -15.38 -24.85
C GLY A 378 5.98 -14.17 -25.76
N ILE A 379 5.83 -12.97 -25.17
CA ILE A 379 5.75 -11.72 -25.93
C ILE A 379 7.18 -11.20 -26.15
N PRO A 380 7.68 -11.13 -27.41
CA PRO A 380 9.04 -10.71 -27.68
C PRO A 380 9.23 -9.20 -27.49
N LYS A 381 10.48 -8.77 -27.28
CA LYS A 381 10.88 -7.35 -27.33
C LYS A 381 10.48 -6.74 -28.68
N GLY A 382 9.97 -5.52 -28.65
CA GLY A 382 9.54 -4.77 -29.83
C GLY A 382 8.15 -4.14 -29.66
N ILE A 383 7.40 -4.07 -30.74
CA ILE A 383 6.02 -3.55 -30.78
C ILE A 383 5.08 -4.74 -30.96
N THR A 384 4.22 -4.99 -29.97
CA THR A 384 3.15 -6.00 -30.04
C THR A 384 1.80 -5.30 -30.10
N LEU A 385 0.99 -5.64 -31.09
CA LEU A 385 -0.34 -5.09 -31.25
C LEU A 385 -1.40 -6.13 -30.88
N ILE A 386 -2.26 -5.80 -29.91
CA ILE A 386 -3.37 -6.65 -29.48
C ILE A 386 -4.65 -6.15 -30.16
N CYS A 387 -5.08 -6.84 -31.22
CA CYS A 387 -6.27 -6.51 -32.00
C CYS A 387 -7.46 -7.41 -31.68
N GLY A 388 -8.67 -6.97 -32.05
CA GLY A 388 -9.92 -7.73 -31.87
C GLY A 388 -11.13 -6.85 -31.61
N GLY A 389 -12.34 -7.41 -31.71
CA GLY A 389 -13.60 -6.69 -31.48
C GLY A 389 -13.76 -6.16 -30.04
N GLY A 390 -14.72 -5.25 -29.83
CA GLY A 390 -15.11 -4.82 -28.48
C GLY A 390 -15.53 -6.03 -27.63
N PHE A 391 -15.17 -6.04 -26.34
CA PHE A 391 -15.48 -7.14 -25.39
C PHE A 391 -14.83 -8.51 -25.69
N HIS A 392 -13.84 -8.60 -26.58
CA HIS A 392 -13.13 -9.85 -26.87
C HIS A 392 -11.88 -10.08 -25.98
N GLY A 393 -11.87 -9.56 -24.75
CA GLY A 393 -10.80 -9.84 -23.77
C GLY A 393 -9.47 -9.09 -23.94
N LYS A 394 -9.34 -8.17 -24.91
CA LYS A 394 -8.11 -7.36 -25.10
C LYS A 394 -7.65 -6.62 -23.84
N SER A 395 -8.58 -5.89 -23.21
CA SER A 395 -8.29 -5.14 -22.00
C SER A 395 -7.99 -6.07 -20.82
N THR A 396 -8.62 -7.24 -20.77
CA THR A 396 -8.36 -8.26 -19.75
C THR A 396 -6.93 -8.80 -19.86
N LEU A 397 -6.50 -9.11 -21.09
CA LEU A 397 -5.12 -9.52 -21.38
C LEU A 397 -4.13 -8.42 -20.98
N LEU A 398 -4.39 -7.18 -21.40
CA LEU A 398 -3.52 -6.03 -21.09
C LEU A 398 -3.45 -5.74 -19.59
N GLN A 399 -4.57 -5.89 -18.85
CA GLN A 399 -4.60 -5.76 -17.40
C GLN A 399 -3.80 -6.86 -16.71
N ALA A 400 -3.85 -8.10 -17.20
CA ALA A 400 -3.01 -9.17 -16.66
C ALA A 400 -1.53 -8.85 -16.84
N LEU A 401 -1.13 -8.38 -18.02
CA LEU A 401 0.23 -7.93 -18.30
C LEU A 401 0.65 -6.73 -17.45
N GLN A 402 -0.24 -5.74 -17.27
CA GLN A 402 0.00 -4.58 -16.40
C GLN A 402 0.36 -5.02 -14.98
N TRP A 403 -0.37 -5.99 -14.44
CA TRP A 403 -0.16 -6.48 -13.07
C TRP A 403 0.95 -7.54 -12.96
N GLY A 404 1.42 -8.08 -14.09
CA GLY A 404 2.53 -9.02 -14.17
C GLY A 404 3.88 -8.42 -13.78
N VAL A 405 3.98 -7.09 -13.64
CA VAL A 405 5.19 -6.39 -13.18
C VAL A 405 5.57 -6.75 -11.74
N HIS A 406 4.59 -7.10 -10.91
CA HIS A 406 4.83 -7.54 -9.53
C HIS A 406 5.46 -8.93 -9.45
N GLY A 407 5.54 -9.66 -10.57
CA GLY A 407 6.17 -10.97 -10.68
C GLY A 407 5.35 -12.10 -10.07
N ALA A 408 5.09 -12.04 -8.76
CA ALA A 408 4.44 -13.12 -8.03
C ALA A 408 2.99 -12.82 -7.66
N LYS A 409 2.10 -13.76 -7.98
CA LYS A 409 0.71 -13.81 -7.54
C LYS A 409 0.48 -15.00 -6.61
N LEU A 410 -0.59 -14.91 -5.82
CA LEU A 410 -1.05 -16.01 -4.97
C LEU A 410 -1.26 -17.29 -5.82
N PRO A 411 -0.77 -18.46 -5.37
CA PRO A 411 -1.15 -19.74 -5.99
C PRO A 411 -2.66 -19.91 -6.09
N GLY A 412 -3.17 -20.19 -7.30
CA GLY A 412 -4.61 -20.26 -7.58
C GLY A 412 -5.27 -18.92 -7.95
N ASP A 413 -4.51 -17.83 -8.10
CA ASP A 413 -5.01 -16.54 -8.61
C ASP A 413 -5.53 -16.62 -10.07
N GLY A 414 -5.11 -17.64 -10.81
CA GLY A 414 -5.33 -17.82 -12.24
C GLY A 414 -4.33 -17.07 -13.11
N ARG A 415 -3.61 -16.08 -12.56
CA ARG A 415 -2.56 -15.31 -13.23
C ARG A 415 -1.17 -15.63 -12.68
N GLU A 416 -1.01 -16.68 -11.87
CA GLU A 416 0.31 -17.19 -11.56
C GLU A 416 1.06 -17.52 -12.88
N PHE A 417 2.34 -17.17 -12.95
CA PHE A 417 3.15 -17.26 -14.17
C PHE A 417 2.64 -16.39 -15.34
N CYS A 418 1.85 -15.35 -15.06
CA CYS A 418 1.66 -14.20 -15.95
C CYS A 418 2.61 -13.09 -15.50
N VAL A 419 3.80 -13.07 -16.09
CA VAL A 419 4.90 -12.20 -15.69
C VAL A 419 5.23 -11.20 -16.78
N THR A 420 5.55 -9.98 -16.39
CA THR A 420 5.95 -8.88 -17.28
C THR A 420 7.27 -8.31 -16.78
N ASN A 421 8.07 -7.71 -17.66
CA ASN A 421 9.27 -6.99 -17.26
C ASN A 421 8.95 -6.04 -16.08
N PRO A 422 9.71 -6.09 -14.97
CA PRO A 422 9.36 -5.37 -13.74
C PRO A 422 9.38 -3.85 -13.88
N THR A 423 10.01 -3.33 -14.94
CA THR A 423 10.02 -1.89 -15.25
C THR A 423 8.83 -1.46 -16.10
N ALA A 424 7.95 -2.37 -16.53
CA ALA A 424 6.90 -2.03 -17.46
C ALA A 424 5.89 -1.02 -16.86
N MET A 425 5.54 0.00 -17.63
CA MET A 425 4.65 1.07 -17.21
C MET A 425 3.44 1.15 -18.13
N LYS A 426 2.27 1.34 -17.53
CA LYS A 426 1.05 1.64 -18.28
C LYS A 426 0.94 3.13 -18.52
N ILE A 427 0.88 3.52 -19.77
CA ILE A 427 0.67 4.88 -20.23
C ILE A 427 -0.81 5.07 -20.53
N ARG A 428 -1.36 6.22 -20.16
CA ARG A 428 -2.69 6.66 -20.56
C ARG A 428 -2.77 8.17 -20.57
N SER A 429 -3.81 8.71 -21.20
CA SER A 429 -4.17 10.12 -21.07
C SER A 429 -4.56 10.46 -19.64
N GLU A 430 -4.05 11.58 -19.12
CA GLU A 430 -4.27 12.07 -17.76
C GLU A 430 -4.61 13.56 -17.78
N ASP A 431 -5.71 13.89 -18.45
CA ASP A 431 -6.23 15.24 -18.60
C ASP A 431 -6.32 15.96 -17.24
N GLY A 432 -5.80 17.18 -17.17
CA GLY A 432 -5.79 18.00 -15.96
C GLY A 432 -4.59 17.83 -15.05
N ARG A 433 -3.66 16.90 -15.32
CA ARG A 433 -2.44 16.76 -14.51
C ARG A 433 -1.48 17.93 -14.72
N SER A 434 -0.71 18.25 -13.69
CA SER A 434 0.45 19.13 -13.82
C SER A 434 1.62 18.40 -14.48
N VAL A 435 2.39 19.15 -15.28
CA VAL A 435 3.67 18.74 -15.87
C VAL A 435 4.69 19.82 -15.56
N GLN A 436 5.90 19.45 -15.18
CA GLN A 436 6.95 20.40 -14.83
C GLN A 436 8.26 20.04 -15.50
N ALA A 437 8.77 20.95 -16.33
CA ALA A 437 10.07 20.86 -16.99
C ALA A 437 10.33 19.53 -17.72
N VAL A 438 9.38 19.10 -18.57
CA VAL A 438 9.50 17.87 -19.38
C VAL A 438 9.75 18.23 -20.85
N ASP A 439 10.73 17.58 -21.48
CA ASP A 439 10.97 17.73 -22.92
C ASP A 439 9.99 16.88 -23.73
N ILE A 440 8.91 17.50 -24.21
CA ILE A 440 7.89 16.87 -25.06
C ILE A 440 8.10 17.12 -26.56
N SER A 441 9.22 17.73 -26.97
CA SER A 441 9.49 18.13 -28.35
C SER A 441 9.46 16.97 -29.36
N THR A 442 9.74 15.75 -28.88
CA THR A 442 9.65 14.52 -29.69
C THR A 442 8.23 14.25 -30.20
N PHE A 443 7.20 14.68 -29.46
CA PHE A 443 5.79 14.45 -29.79
C PHE A 443 5.07 15.73 -30.22
N ILE A 444 5.42 16.87 -29.63
CA ILE A 444 4.69 18.14 -29.75
C ILE A 444 5.70 19.26 -29.97
N ASN A 445 5.65 19.92 -31.13
CA ASN A 445 6.59 20.99 -31.48
C ASN A 445 5.98 22.39 -31.46
N ASN A 446 4.75 22.56 -31.94
CA ASN A 446 4.13 23.86 -32.17
C ASN A 446 2.94 24.08 -31.23
N LEU A 447 3.22 24.44 -29.98
CA LEU A 447 2.18 24.82 -29.03
C LEU A 447 1.69 26.26 -29.29
N PRO A 448 0.41 26.56 -29.01
CA PRO A 448 -0.10 27.93 -29.02
C PRO A 448 0.73 28.82 -28.09
N PHE A 449 0.93 30.08 -28.48
CA PHE A 449 1.68 31.09 -27.72
C PHE A 449 3.19 30.80 -27.56
N ASP A 450 3.78 30.04 -28.49
CA ASP A 450 5.23 29.72 -28.52
C ASP A 450 5.77 29.18 -27.20
N LYS A 451 4.94 28.38 -26.50
CA LYS A 451 5.39 27.69 -25.28
C LYS A 451 6.53 26.73 -25.61
N ASP A 452 7.59 26.82 -24.82
CA ASP A 452 8.75 25.93 -24.94
C ASP A 452 8.33 24.46 -24.70
N THR A 453 8.61 23.63 -25.70
CA THR A 453 8.32 22.19 -25.69
C THR A 453 9.51 21.36 -25.20
N THR A 454 10.70 21.94 -25.13
CA THR A 454 11.91 21.30 -24.60
C THR A 454 11.99 21.35 -23.08
N CYS A 455 11.28 22.29 -22.47
CA CYS A 455 11.12 22.43 -21.01
C CYS A 455 9.66 22.73 -20.66
N PHE A 456 8.75 21.89 -21.13
CA PHE A 456 7.31 22.13 -21.00
C PHE A 456 6.84 22.04 -19.56
N SER A 457 6.11 23.07 -19.13
CA SER A 457 5.46 23.14 -17.82
C SER A 457 4.02 23.63 -17.95
N THR A 458 3.09 22.99 -17.25
CA THR A 458 1.69 23.41 -17.16
C THR A 458 1.06 22.90 -15.88
N ALA A 459 0.13 23.65 -15.30
CA ALA A 459 -0.69 23.17 -14.18
C ALA A 459 -1.91 22.35 -14.66
N ASP A 460 -2.23 22.43 -15.96
CA ASP A 460 -3.42 21.82 -16.58
C ASP A 460 -3.04 21.31 -17.97
N ALA A 461 -2.67 20.03 -18.07
CA ALA A 461 -2.30 19.39 -19.34
C ALA A 461 -3.54 18.84 -20.06
N SER A 462 -3.61 19.06 -21.38
CA SER A 462 -4.59 18.38 -22.23
C SER A 462 -4.28 16.89 -22.37
N GLY A 463 -5.22 16.09 -22.88
CA GLY A 463 -5.00 14.64 -22.99
C GLY A 463 -3.76 14.22 -23.79
N SER A 464 -3.53 14.82 -24.96
CA SER A 464 -2.33 14.52 -25.77
C SER A 464 -1.02 14.99 -25.12
N THR A 465 -1.03 16.15 -24.47
CA THR A 465 0.17 16.68 -23.78
C THR A 465 0.49 15.88 -22.52
N SER A 466 -0.52 15.48 -21.75
CA SER A 466 -0.34 14.61 -20.57
C SER A 466 0.20 13.24 -20.97
N GLN A 467 -0.32 12.63 -22.05
CA GLN A 467 0.16 11.34 -22.54
C GLN A 467 1.58 11.42 -23.09
N ALA A 468 1.91 12.46 -23.88
CA ALA A 468 3.28 12.68 -24.35
C ALA A 468 4.26 12.86 -23.19
N SER A 469 3.88 13.65 -22.18
CA SER A 469 4.68 13.85 -20.97
C SER A 469 4.90 12.54 -20.21
N ASN A 470 3.84 11.74 -20.05
CA ASN A 470 3.90 10.43 -19.39
C ASN A 470 4.90 9.49 -20.10
N ILE A 471 4.91 9.44 -21.43
CA ILE A 471 5.89 8.64 -22.19
C ILE A 471 7.32 9.11 -21.91
N VAL A 472 7.58 10.42 -21.96
CA VAL A 472 8.92 10.99 -21.73
C VAL A 472 9.39 10.72 -20.29
N GLU A 473 8.53 10.96 -19.30
CA GLU A 473 8.82 10.70 -17.88
C GLU A 473 9.20 9.23 -17.64
N VAL A 474 8.44 8.31 -18.24
CA VAL A 474 8.72 6.88 -18.15
C VAL A 474 10.06 6.51 -18.80
N CYS A 475 10.41 7.13 -19.94
CA CYS A 475 11.72 6.95 -20.56
C CYS A 475 12.87 7.47 -19.67
N CYS A 476 12.69 8.61 -19.01
CA CYS A 476 13.67 9.17 -18.07
C CYS A 476 13.92 8.24 -16.86
N CYS A 477 12.93 7.45 -16.45
CA CYS A 477 13.03 6.46 -15.37
C CYS A 477 13.69 5.13 -15.81
N CYS A 478 14.34 5.07 -16.98
CA CYS A 478 14.98 3.87 -17.54
C CYS A 478 14.02 2.68 -17.75
N CYS A 479 12.74 2.96 -18.02
CA CYS A 479 11.75 1.93 -18.31
C CYS A 479 12.09 1.16 -19.61
N CYS A 480 12.08 -0.18 -19.53
CA CYS A 480 12.31 -1.06 -20.68
C CYS A 480 11.01 -1.51 -21.36
N CYS A 481 9.82 -1.10 -20.91
CA CYS A 481 8.55 -1.51 -21.52
C CYS A 481 7.37 -0.56 -21.28
N CYS A 482 6.72 -0.06 -22.33
CA CYS A 482 5.52 0.77 -22.20
C CYS A 482 4.28 0.08 -22.76
N CYS A 483 3.19 0.08 -21.99
CA CYS A 483 1.86 -0.38 -22.37
C CYS A 483 0.92 0.83 -22.51
N CYS A 484 0.57 1.22 -23.73
CA CYS A 484 -0.33 2.34 -24.02
C CYS A 484 -1.79 1.89 -24.25
#